data_AF-A0A2K9CS10-F1
#
_entry.id   AF-A0A2K9CS10-F1
#
_cell.length_a   1.000
_cell.length_b   1.000
_cell.length_c   1.000
_cell.angle_alpha   90.00
_cell.angle_beta   90.00
_cell.angle_gamma   90.00
#
_symmetry.space_group_name_H-M   'P 1'
#
loop_
_entity.id
_entity.type
_entity.pdbx_description
1 polymer ?
#
loop_
_entity_poly.entity_id
_entity_poly.type
_entity_poly.pdbx_seq_one_letter_code
_entity_poly.pdbx_strand_id
1 'polypeptide(L)'
;MSAQRFIGANSRDAMNQVRLALGEEALILSSRMTAAGVEIMALGDAPQNPPSLLDGLLEAGFSAGFSATLVASAPTQLPDATPARLKAWLLQRLDSQLNQLTNEAELFDDATVIALVGPTGVGKTTTTAKLAARYVMRHGPGQVALVTTDSFRIGAHEQLHIYAQLLGVELHALAPDAPLGPLLGGLAAKRLVLIDTAGMSQRDQRLLTQIQQLGNGGRALRLMLVLNAASHGDTLDEVVHTYREAAHAAGCRLDDCIISKCDEAARLGPVLDTVIRHGLRLNYLSTGQQVPEDLQLPGASNFLQQALDSGRPSRFAQAPGMSTGLHLNALVRGLLGQRKALMALRDSLAVHIQQPLNAPTSRAAPATRGSRRVVYQGAPQRLSSLAGQAEGFGSHELRYRNRHARLTLRHLPLVHKGTPLRAWFGTLQDSHSGQRLGQRYWLAEAQGALNEQAADLVQAIKHEALKSLTERGSALLLDLHPHLPADLRQHLATGLAATAVHLTHASEDWAFQARAQLLGLLPKKPRGHASEILDGLLYLSAVTSSL
;
A
#
# COMPACT_ATOMS: atom_id res chain seq x y z
N MET A 1 -35.48 11.08 -9.33
CA MET A 1 -35.89 9.68 -9.10
C MET A 1 -36.82 9.22 -10.22
N SER A 2 -36.34 8.38 -11.14
CA SER A 2 -37.16 7.73 -12.17
C SER A 2 -37.16 6.23 -11.91
N ALA A 3 -38.33 5.58 -11.94
CA ALA A 3 -38.43 4.14 -11.79
C ALA A 3 -37.75 3.44 -12.99
N GLN A 4 -36.87 2.48 -12.72
CA GLN A 4 -36.15 1.70 -13.73
C GLN A 4 -36.55 0.23 -13.66
N ARG A 5 -36.47 -0.46 -14.80
CA ARG A 5 -36.87 -1.85 -14.98
C ARG A 5 -35.64 -2.73 -15.20
N PHE A 6 -35.53 -3.80 -14.41
CA PHE A 6 -34.42 -4.75 -14.41
C PHE A 6 -34.94 -6.16 -14.69
N ILE A 7 -34.21 -6.97 -15.44
CA ILE A 7 -34.59 -8.36 -15.77
C ILE A 7 -33.39 -9.26 -15.51
N GLY A 8 -33.53 -10.19 -14.57
CA GLY A 8 -32.50 -11.19 -14.25
C GLY A 8 -33.00 -12.61 -14.51
N ALA A 9 -32.06 -13.54 -14.73
CA ALA A 9 -32.39 -14.95 -14.93
C ALA A 9 -33.14 -15.56 -13.72
N ASN A 10 -32.90 -15.00 -12.53
CA ASN A 10 -33.60 -15.31 -11.28
C ASN A 10 -33.66 -14.06 -10.38
N SER A 11 -34.39 -14.13 -9.26
CA SER A 11 -34.60 -12.98 -8.37
C SER A 11 -33.31 -12.41 -7.78
N ARG A 12 -32.29 -13.25 -7.54
CA ARG A 12 -31.00 -12.82 -7.00
C ARG A 12 -30.21 -12.01 -8.01
N ASP A 13 -30.20 -12.46 -9.25
CA ASP A 13 -29.58 -11.76 -10.38
C ASP A 13 -30.26 -10.41 -10.65
N ALA A 14 -31.60 -10.38 -10.70
CA ALA A 14 -32.36 -9.15 -10.87
C ALA A 14 -32.13 -8.15 -9.71
N MET A 15 -32.06 -8.63 -8.47
CA MET A 15 -31.80 -7.78 -7.29
C MET A 15 -30.36 -7.24 -7.28
N ASN A 16 -29.38 -8.03 -7.74
CA ASN A 16 -28.01 -7.56 -7.91
C ASN A 16 -27.94 -6.43 -8.94
N GLN A 17 -28.65 -6.55 -10.07
CA GLN A 17 -28.73 -5.49 -11.08
C GLN A 17 -29.35 -4.21 -10.50
N VAL A 18 -30.42 -4.32 -9.70
CA VAL A 18 -31.04 -3.17 -8.99
C VAL A 18 -30.02 -2.48 -8.08
N ARG A 19 -29.33 -3.24 -7.22
CA ARG A 19 -28.32 -2.69 -6.30
C ARG A 19 -27.16 -2.01 -7.02
N LEU A 20 -26.71 -2.60 -8.13
CA LEU A 20 -25.64 -2.04 -8.96
C LEU A 20 -26.05 -0.73 -9.64
N ALA A 21 -27.32 -0.61 -10.04
CA ALA A 21 -27.81 0.56 -10.77
C ALA A 21 -28.33 1.68 -9.88
N LEU A 22 -28.91 1.35 -8.72
CA LEU A 22 -29.67 2.28 -7.87
C LEU A 22 -29.20 2.29 -6.40
N GLY A 23 -28.17 1.51 -6.04
CA GLY A 23 -27.64 1.42 -4.69
C GLY A 23 -28.36 0.43 -3.76
N GLU A 24 -27.81 0.21 -2.58
CA GLU A 24 -28.37 -0.72 -1.56
C GLU A 24 -29.73 -0.25 -1.02
N GLU A 25 -30.01 1.05 -1.06
CA GLU A 25 -31.24 1.68 -0.55
C GLU A 25 -32.35 1.79 -1.62
N ALA A 26 -32.23 1.08 -2.74
CA ALA A 26 -33.21 1.12 -3.81
C ALA A 26 -34.58 0.59 -3.35
N LEU A 27 -35.62 1.39 -3.55
CA LEU A 27 -37.00 1.01 -3.24
C LEU A 27 -37.57 0.13 -4.35
N ILE A 28 -37.92 -1.10 -4.02
CA ILE A 28 -38.58 -2.00 -4.97
C ILE A 28 -40.05 -1.64 -5.10
N LEU A 29 -40.48 -1.27 -6.32
CA LEU A 29 -41.86 -0.93 -6.63
C LEU A 29 -42.67 -2.17 -7.02
N SER A 30 -42.08 -3.09 -7.79
CA SER A 30 -42.73 -4.35 -8.16
C SER A 30 -41.72 -5.43 -8.55
N SER A 31 -42.13 -6.68 -8.43
CA SER A 31 -41.37 -7.87 -8.84
C SER A 31 -42.33 -8.90 -9.43
N ARG A 32 -42.09 -9.35 -10.67
CA ARG A 32 -42.92 -10.36 -11.34
C ARG A 32 -42.10 -11.34 -12.16
N MET A 33 -42.58 -12.58 -12.27
CA MET A 33 -42.00 -13.58 -13.18
C MET A 33 -42.51 -13.36 -14.61
N THR A 34 -41.61 -13.49 -15.58
CA THR A 34 -41.87 -13.33 -17.01
C THR A 34 -41.23 -14.49 -17.79
N ALA A 35 -41.58 -14.65 -19.06
CA ALA A 35 -40.96 -15.65 -19.94
C ALA A 35 -39.43 -15.46 -20.11
N ALA A 36 -38.91 -14.26 -19.81
CA ALA A 36 -37.49 -13.92 -19.89
C ALA A 36 -36.75 -13.94 -18.54
N GLY A 37 -37.41 -14.33 -17.43
CA GLY A 37 -36.84 -14.33 -16.08
C GLY A 37 -37.64 -13.48 -15.08
N VAL A 38 -36.99 -12.97 -14.03
CA VAL A 38 -37.60 -12.13 -13.01
C VAL A 38 -37.41 -10.65 -13.37
N GLU A 39 -38.54 -9.94 -13.56
CA GLU A 39 -38.56 -8.51 -13.81
C GLU A 39 -38.80 -7.76 -12.49
N ILE A 40 -37.91 -6.82 -12.15
CA ILE A 40 -38.02 -5.96 -10.97
C ILE A 40 -38.08 -4.49 -11.43
N MET A 41 -39.08 -3.75 -10.96
CA MET A 41 -39.13 -2.30 -11.09
C MET A 41 -38.70 -1.67 -9.78
N ALA A 42 -37.69 -0.81 -9.82
CA ALA A 42 -37.11 -0.20 -8.64
C ALA A 42 -36.90 1.31 -8.83
N LEU A 43 -37.04 2.06 -7.74
CA LEU A 43 -36.82 3.49 -7.64
C LEU A 43 -35.65 3.74 -6.70
N GLY A 44 -34.66 4.47 -7.15
CA GLY A 44 -33.55 4.91 -6.32
C GLY A 44 -32.80 6.03 -7.01
N ASP A 45 -31.92 6.69 -6.27
CA ASP A 45 -30.96 7.59 -6.89
C ASP A 45 -29.83 6.74 -7.45
N ALA A 46 -29.61 6.81 -8.76
CA ALA A 46 -28.41 6.24 -9.35
C ALA A 46 -27.19 6.83 -8.60
N PRO A 47 -26.17 6.01 -8.26
CA PRO A 47 -24.99 6.49 -7.57
C PRO A 47 -24.45 7.70 -8.34
N GLN A 48 -24.48 8.87 -7.69
CA GLN A 48 -24.30 10.16 -8.35
C GLN A 48 -22.89 10.34 -8.96
N ASN A 49 -21.96 9.43 -8.65
CA ASN A 49 -20.75 9.16 -9.43
C ASN A 49 -20.48 7.64 -9.38
N PRO A 50 -20.25 6.95 -10.51
CA PRO A 50 -19.64 5.62 -10.46
C PRO A 50 -18.30 5.73 -9.72
N PRO A 51 -17.91 4.76 -8.85
CA PRO A 51 -16.56 4.72 -8.31
C PRO A 51 -15.58 4.79 -9.48
N SER A 52 -14.53 5.62 -9.36
CA SER A 52 -13.54 5.65 -10.43
C SER A 52 -12.96 4.24 -10.59
N LEU A 53 -12.64 3.83 -11.82
CA LEU A 53 -12.04 2.52 -12.09
C LEU A 53 -10.84 2.25 -11.18
N LEU A 54 -10.07 3.30 -10.88
CA LEU A 54 -8.94 3.28 -9.98
C LEU A 54 -9.35 2.97 -8.54
N ASP A 55 -10.35 3.64 -7.99
CA ASP A 55 -10.84 3.38 -6.63
C ASP A 55 -11.34 1.94 -6.50
N GLY A 56 -12.08 1.44 -7.51
CA GLY A 56 -12.56 0.07 -7.51
C GLY A 56 -11.43 -0.97 -7.48
N LEU A 57 -10.34 -0.74 -8.20
CA LEU A 57 -9.17 -1.63 -8.21
C LEU A 57 -8.40 -1.57 -6.89
N LEU A 58 -8.19 -0.38 -6.34
CA LEU A 58 -7.50 -0.20 -5.07
C LEU A 58 -8.30 -0.82 -3.91
N GLU A 59 -9.62 -0.66 -3.92
CA GLU A 59 -10.55 -1.28 -2.98
C GLU A 59 -10.52 -2.81 -3.08
N ALA A 60 -10.44 -3.34 -4.30
CA ALA A 60 -10.22 -4.76 -4.57
C ALA A 60 -8.82 -5.25 -4.12
N GLY A 61 -7.91 -4.35 -3.74
CA GLY A 61 -6.58 -4.64 -3.22
C GLY A 61 -5.50 -4.78 -4.30
N PHE A 62 -5.76 -4.36 -5.53
CA PHE A 62 -4.72 -4.26 -6.56
C PHE A 62 -3.71 -3.16 -6.18
N SER A 63 -2.46 -3.32 -6.57
CA SER A 63 -1.47 -2.26 -6.42
C SER A 63 -1.83 -1.10 -7.32
N ALA A 64 -1.73 0.08 -6.75
CA ALA A 64 -0.97 1.17 -7.30
C ALA A 64 -0.96 1.53 -8.80
N GLY A 65 0.19 1.84 -9.39
CA GLY A 65 1.06 0.82 -9.94
C GLY A 65 0.31 0.14 -11.07
N PHE A 66 -0.06 -1.11 -10.84
CA PHE A 66 -0.88 -1.88 -11.77
C PHE A 66 -2.21 -1.21 -12.12
N SER A 67 -2.90 -0.66 -11.12
CA SER A 67 -4.23 -0.04 -11.28
C SER A 67 -4.16 1.20 -12.16
N ALA A 68 -3.15 2.05 -11.96
CA ALA A 68 -2.89 3.22 -12.80
C ALA A 68 -2.59 2.82 -14.26
N THR A 69 -1.76 1.80 -14.48
CA THR A 69 -1.47 1.27 -15.82
C THR A 69 -2.72 0.70 -16.49
N LEU A 70 -3.53 -0.06 -15.75
CA LEU A 70 -4.76 -0.64 -16.26
C LEU A 70 -5.76 0.46 -16.66
N VAL A 71 -5.95 1.46 -15.80
CA VAL A 71 -6.86 2.60 -16.06
C VAL A 71 -6.35 3.48 -17.20
N ALA A 72 -5.04 3.69 -17.35
CA ALA A 72 -4.47 4.45 -18.47
C ALA A 72 -4.75 3.80 -19.83
N SER A 73 -5.00 2.48 -19.87
CA SER A 73 -5.41 1.76 -21.08
C SER A 73 -6.92 1.83 -21.38
N ALA A 74 -7.68 2.55 -20.54
CA ALA A 74 -9.11 2.75 -20.75
C ALA A 74 -9.39 3.58 -22.01
N PRO A 75 -10.41 3.23 -22.81
CA PRO A 75 -10.84 4.06 -23.93
C PRO A 75 -11.20 5.46 -23.44
N THR A 76 -10.75 6.50 -24.15
CA THR A 76 -10.96 7.93 -23.83
C THR A 76 -12.44 8.33 -23.81
N GLN A 77 -13.31 7.53 -24.41
CA GLN A 77 -14.77 7.64 -24.33
C GLN A 77 -15.35 6.24 -24.16
N LEU A 78 -15.82 5.92 -22.96
CA LEU A 78 -16.81 4.87 -22.76
C LEU A 78 -18.17 5.56 -22.90
N PRO A 79 -18.82 5.53 -24.08
CA PRO A 79 -20.15 6.12 -24.24
C PRO A 79 -21.11 5.47 -23.24
N ASP A 80 -21.79 6.29 -22.43
CA ASP A 80 -22.66 5.86 -21.33
C ASP A 80 -21.96 4.91 -20.33
N ALA A 81 -20.96 5.43 -19.61
CA ALA A 81 -20.17 4.72 -18.61
C ALA A 81 -20.97 4.38 -17.33
N THR A 82 -21.90 3.43 -17.44
CA THR A 82 -22.57 2.85 -16.26
C THR A 82 -21.58 2.03 -15.43
N PRO A 83 -21.74 1.94 -14.09
CA PRO A 83 -20.89 1.10 -13.24
C PRO A 83 -20.75 -0.35 -13.75
N ALA A 84 -21.84 -0.91 -14.28
CA ALA A 84 -21.85 -2.25 -14.86
C ALA A 84 -20.96 -2.38 -16.09
N ARG A 85 -20.96 -1.40 -17.01
CA ARG A 85 -20.10 -1.41 -18.20
C ARG A 85 -18.63 -1.19 -17.86
N LEU A 86 -18.36 -0.31 -16.90
CA LEU A 86 -17.01 -0.08 -16.37
C LEU A 86 -16.42 -1.36 -15.77
N LYS A 87 -17.20 -2.05 -14.94
CA LYS A 87 -16.81 -3.33 -14.35
C LYS A 87 -16.63 -4.41 -15.42
N ALA A 88 -17.55 -4.51 -16.39
CA ALA A 88 -17.42 -5.47 -17.49
C ALA A 88 -16.14 -5.25 -18.29
N TRP A 89 -15.80 -3.99 -18.57
CA TRP A 89 -14.54 -3.63 -19.23
C TRP A 89 -13.32 -4.03 -18.39
N LEU A 90 -13.33 -3.77 -17.07
CA LEU A 90 -12.24 -4.20 -16.17
C LEU A 90 -12.06 -5.72 -16.18
N LEU A 91 -13.16 -6.47 -16.08
CA LEU A 91 -13.13 -7.93 -16.13
C LEU A 91 -12.51 -8.41 -17.43
N GLN A 92 -12.95 -7.88 -18.58
CA GLN A 92 -12.40 -8.24 -19.88
C GLN A 92 -10.90 -7.90 -19.98
N ARG A 93 -10.47 -6.77 -19.42
CA ARG A 93 -9.06 -6.35 -19.44
C ARG A 93 -8.18 -7.22 -18.57
N LEU A 94 -8.60 -7.49 -17.34
CA LEU A 94 -7.89 -8.38 -16.42
C LEU A 94 -7.79 -9.79 -17.01
N ASP A 95 -8.89 -10.31 -17.57
CA ASP A 95 -8.91 -11.61 -18.22
C ASP A 95 -7.94 -11.66 -19.42
N SER A 96 -7.87 -10.59 -20.22
CA SER A 96 -6.96 -10.50 -21.38
C SER A 96 -5.49 -10.45 -21.00
N GLN A 97 -5.17 -9.99 -19.78
CA GLN A 97 -3.81 -9.92 -19.25
C GLN A 97 -3.42 -11.16 -18.43
N LEU A 98 -4.40 -11.99 -18.06
CA LEU A 98 -4.18 -13.18 -17.27
C LEU A 98 -3.77 -14.35 -18.18
N ASN A 99 -2.50 -14.74 -18.09
CA ASN A 99 -2.05 -16.00 -18.69
C ASN A 99 -2.63 -17.16 -17.88
N GLN A 100 -3.61 -17.88 -18.42
CA GLN A 100 -4.35 -18.92 -17.69
C GLN A 100 -4.45 -20.23 -18.48
N LEU A 101 -4.49 -21.34 -17.75
CA LEU A 101 -4.82 -22.66 -18.30
C LEU A 101 -6.30 -22.69 -18.66
N THR A 102 -6.60 -22.85 -19.95
CA THR A 102 -7.98 -22.92 -20.48
C THR A 102 -8.46 -24.36 -20.64
N ASN A 103 -7.54 -25.28 -20.97
CA ASN A 103 -7.81 -26.69 -21.11
C ASN A 103 -6.89 -27.51 -20.21
N GLU A 104 -7.49 -28.22 -19.27
CA GLU A 104 -6.77 -29.06 -18.31
C GLU A 104 -6.03 -30.25 -18.94
N ALA A 105 -6.48 -30.73 -20.10
CA ALA A 105 -5.78 -31.79 -20.84
C ALA A 105 -4.33 -31.35 -21.17
N GLU A 106 -4.10 -30.06 -21.48
CA GLU A 106 -2.77 -29.53 -21.79
C GLU A 106 -1.77 -29.67 -20.62
N LEU A 107 -2.24 -29.79 -19.39
CA LEU A 107 -1.38 -30.00 -18.23
C LEU A 107 -0.97 -31.47 -18.08
N PHE A 108 -1.73 -32.39 -18.67
CA PHE A 108 -1.72 -33.82 -18.40
C PHE A 108 -1.42 -34.71 -19.61
N ASP A 109 -1.47 -34.15 -20.82
CA ASP A 109 -1.36 -34.91 -22.08
C ASP A 109 0.05 -35.49 -22.29
N ASP A 110 1.09 -34.76 -21.88
CA ASP A 110 2.49 -35.19 -21.92
C ASP A 110 2.93 -35.90 -20.62
N ALA A 111 3.87 -36.83 -20.74
CA ALA A 111 4.45 -37.55 -19.60
C ALA A 111 5.24 -36.60 -18.67
N THR A 112 4.53 -35.93 -17.76
CA THR A 112 5.02 -34.75 -17.05
C THR A 112 5.39 -35.06 -15.61
N VAL A 113 6.49 -34.48 -15.14
CA VAL A 113 6.84 -34.41 -13.72
C VAL A 113 6.54 -33.00 -13.24
N ILE A 114 5.63 -32.84 -12.28
CA ILE A 114 5.25 -31.53 -11.73
C ILE A 114 5.68 -31.49 -10.27
N ALA A 115 6.50 -30.51 -9.90
CA ALA A 115 6.83 -30.24 -8.50
C ALA A 115 6.14 -28.97 -8.01
N LEU A 116 5.36 -29.09 -6.94
CA LEU A 116 4.74 -27.95 -6.28
C LEU A 116 5.74 -27.34 -5.30
N VAL A 117 6.11 -26.09 -5.54
CA VAL A 117 7.06 -25.33 -4.71
C VAL A 117 6.39 -24.11 -4.08
N GLY A 118 6.93 -23.63 -2.97
CA GLY A 118 6.41 -22.42 -2.31
C GLY A 118 6.52 -22.45 -0.78
N PRO A 119 6.14 -21.34 -0.11
CA PRO A 119 6.32 -21.16 1.32
C PRO A 119 5.68 -22.22 2.22
N THR A 120 6.10 -22.26 3.49
CA THR A 120 5.49 -23.11 4.51
C THR A 120 4.00 -22.79 4.68
N GLY A 121 3.15 -23.81 4.75
CA GLY A 121 1.72 -23.62 5.01
C GLY A 121 0.89 -23.04 3.84
N VAL A 122 1.49 -22.88 2.65
CA VAL A 122 0.79 -22.36 1.47
C VAL A 122 -0.21 -23.33 0.84
N GLY A 123 -0.29 -24.59 1.33
CA GLY A 123 -1.25 -25.59 0.82
C GLY A 123 -0.73 -26.50 -0.30
N LYS A 124 0.58 -26.70 -0.42
CA LYS A 124 1.20 -27.62 -1.41
C LYS A 124 0.64 -29.04 -1.32
N THR A 125 0.76 -29.69 -0.16
CA THR A 125 0.32 -31.09 0.06
C THR A 125 -1.15 -31.31 -0.29
N THR A 126 -2.05 -30.42 0.15
CA THR A 126 -3.47 -30.49 -0.21
C THR A 126 -3.70 -30.27 -1.70
N THR A 127 -2.96 -29.36 -2.33
CA THR A 127 -3.03 -29.11 -3.78
C THR A 127 -2.52 -30.32 -4.58
N THR A 128 -1.44 -30.98 -4.12
CA THR A 128 -0.93 -32.23 -4.70
C THR A 128 -2.02 -33.30 -4.71
N ALA A 129 -2.72 -33.50 -3.58
CA ALA A 129 -3.81 -34.46 -3.47
C ALA A 129 -4.98 -34.11 -4.40
N LYS A 130 -5.35 -32.83 -4.53
CA LYS A 130 -6.40 -32.36 -5.45
C LYS A 130 -6.05 -32.60 -6.92
N LEU A 131 -4.82 -32.31 -7.32
CA LEU A 131 -4.34 -32.59 -8.69
C LEU A 131 -4.35 -34.09 -8.97
N ALA A 132 -3.88 -34.91 -8.04
CA ALA A 132 -3.89 -36.36 -8.16
C ALA A 132 -5.33 -36.89 -8.32
N ALA A 133 -6.24 -36.47 -7.45
CA ALA A 133 -7.65 -36.86 -7.51
C ALA A 133 -8.30 -36.45 -8.84
N ARG A 134 -8.09 -35.23 -9.34
CA ARG A 134 -8.59 -34.80 -10.66
C ARG A 134 -8.04 -35.65 -11.81
N TYR A 135 -6.76 -36.00 -11.75
CA TYR A 135 -6.15 -36.88 -12.76
C TYR A 135 -6.72 -38.29 -12.70
N VAL A 136 -6.82 -38.88 -11.51
CA VAL A 136 -7.37 -40.22 -11.25
C VAL A 136 -8.80 -40.34 -11.79
N MET A 137 -9.64 -39.33 -11.56
CA MET A 137 -11.02 -39.32 -12.07
C MET A 137 -11.13 -39.42 -13.59
N ARG A 138 -10.07 -39.05 -14.34
CA ARG A 138 -10.07 -39.03 -15.81
C ARG A 138 -9.30 -40.18 -16.44
N HIS A 139 -8.17 -40.53 -15.84
CA HIS A 139 -7.19 -41.44 -16.44
C HIS A 139 -6.95 -42.70 -15.60
N GLY A 140 -7.60 -42.80 -14.44
CA GLY A 140 -7.41 -43.87 -13.48
C GLY A 140 -6.13 -43.73 -12.65
N PRO A 141 -6.02 -44.49 -11.55
CA PRO A 141 -4.93 -44.34 -10.59
C PRO A 141 -3.60 -44.95 -11.02
N GLY A 142 -3.60 -45.89 -11.98
CA GLY A 142 -2.38 -46.58 -12.42
C GLY A 142 -1.36 -45.69 -13.14
N GLN A 143 -1.81 -44.57 -13.71
CA GLN A 143 -1.02 -43.68 -14.57
C GLN A 143 -0.37 -42.51 -13.82
N VAL A 144 -0.66 -42.36 -12.53
CA VAL A 144 -0.11 -41.32 -11.65
C VAL A 144 0.73 -41.92 -10.53
N ALA A 145 1.75 -41.19 -10.08
CA ALA A 145 2.48 -41.47 -8.86
C ALA A 145 2.68 -40.17 -8.06
N LEU A 146 2.68 -40.30 -6.74
CA LEU A 146 3.00 -39.23 -5.80
C LEU A 146 4.42 -39.42 -5.27
N VAL A 147 5.15 -38.32 -5.14
CA VAL A 147 6.44 -38.28 -4.47
C VAL A 147 6.38 -37.20 -3.40
N THR A 148 6.84 -37.47 -2.20
CA THR A 148 7.00 -36.46 -1.17
C THR A 148 8.47 -36.32 -0.79
N THR A 149 8.94 -35.08 -0.74
CA THR A 149 10.28 -34.72 -0.22
C THR A 149 10.19 -34.08 1.18
N ASP A 150 8.97 -33.84 1.70
CA ASP A 150 8.74 -33.34 3.06
C ASP A 150 8.82 -34.48 4.07
N SER A 151 10.04 -34.94 4.33
CA SER A 151 10.35 -36.02 5.27
C SER A 151 10.43 -35.58 6.73
N PHE A 152 10.40 -34.27 7.00
CA PHE A 152 10.52 -33.72 8.36
C PHE A 152 9.17 -33.49 9.04
N ARG A 153 8.09 -33.31 8.27
CA ARG A 153 6.78 -32.95 8.79
C ARG A 153 5.87 -34.16 8.90
N ILE A 154 5.90 -34.82 10.07
CA ILE A 154 5.14 -36.04 10.39
C ILE A 154 3.68 -35.96 9.89
N GLY A 155 2.95 -34.90 10.24
CA GLY A 155 1.53 -34.76 9.86
C GLY A 155 1.25 -34.49 8.38
N ALA A 156 2.20 -33.90 7.62
CA ALA A 156 2.02 -33.69 6.18
C ALA A 156 2.21 -35.00 5.40
N HIS A 157 3.20 -35.80 5.83
CA HIS A 157 3.44 -37.13 5.26
C HIS A 157 2.24 -38.06 5.47
N GLU A 158 1.70 -38.13 6.69
CA GLU A 158 0.50 -38.92 6.99
C GLU A 158 -0.71 -38.47 6.17
N GLN A 159 -0.93 -37.16 6.04
CA GLN A 159 -2.04 -36.62 5.25
C GLN A 159 -1.97 -37.04 3.78
N LEU A 160 -0.80 -36.90 3.13
CA LEU A 160 -0.64 -37.30 1.74
C LEU A 160 -0.73 -38.82 1.57
N HIS A 161 -0.25 -39.58 2.54
CA HIS A 161 -0.37 -41.04 2.56
C HIS A 161 -1.83 -41.50 2.59
N ILE A 162 -2.66 -40.88 3.43
CA ILE A 162 -4.11 -41.17 3.47
C ILE A 162 -4.75 -40.89 2.11
N TYR A 163 -4.46 -39.75 1.47
CA TYR A 163 -5.00 -39.47 0.14
C TYR A 163 -4.51 -40.47 -0.91
N ALA A 164 -3.24 -40.84 -0.88
CA ALA A 164 -2.69 -41.84 -1.79
C ALA A 164 -3.42 -43.18 -1.68
N GLN A 165 -3.66 -43.65 -0.45
CA GLN A 165 -4.42 -44.86 -0.18
C GLN A 165 -5.87 -44.77 -0.68
N LEU A 166 -6.57 -43.67 -0.38
CA LEU A 166 -7.96 -43.46 -0.81
C LEU A 166 -8.10 -43.40 -2.33
N LEU A 167 -7.12 -42.82 -3.01
CA LEU A 167 -7.10 -42.71 -4.48
C LEU A 167 -6.54 -43.96 -5.17
N GLY A 168 -5.96 -44.91 -4.43
CA GLY A 168 -5.27 -46.08 -4.99
C GLY A 168 -3.99 -45.72 -5.76
N VAL A 169 -3.35 -44.61 -5.40
CA VAL A 169 -2.14 -44.08 -6.06
C VAL A 169 -0.89 -44.46 -5.28
N GLU A 170 0.16 -44.80 -6.01
CA GLU A 170 1.47 -45.11 -5.46
C GLU A 170 2.14 -43.85 -4.87
N LEU A 171 2.59 -43.90 -3.62
CA LEU A 171 3.29 -42.82 -2.92
C LEU A 171 4.71 -43.23 -2.57
N HIS A 172 5.68 -42.39 -2.96
CA HIS A 172 7.10 -42.55 -2.66
C HIS A 172 7.59 -41.45 -1.72
N ALA A 173 8.28 -41.83 -0.66
CA ALA A 173 8.99 -40.89 0.20
C ALA A 173 10.45 -40.79 -0.23
N LEU A 174 10.91 -39.60 -0.60
CA LEU A 174 12.31 -39.35 -0.92
C LEU A 174 13.04 -38.84 0.32
N ALA A 175 14.15 -39.49 0.68
CA ALA A 175 15.02 -39.03 1.75
C ALA A 175 15.72 -37.70 1.36
N PRO A 176 16.05 -36.81 2.31
CA PRO A 176 16.59 -35.47 2.04
C PRO A 176 17.81 -35.42 1.10
N ASP A 177 18.68 -36.43 1.18
CA ASP A 177 19.93 -36.49 0.40
C ASP A 177 19.85 -37.47 -0.78
N ALA A 178 18.69 -38.12 -0.98
CA ALA A 178 18.52 -39.08 -2.06
C ALA A 178 18.31 -38.35 -3.40
N PRO A 179 19.00 -38.77 -4.48
CA PRO A 179 18.81 -38.17 -5.79
C PRO A 179 17.42 -38.52 -6.34
N LEU A 180 16.75 -37.53 -6.93
CA LEU A 180 15.41 -37.70 -7.53
C LEU A 180 15.44 -38.56 -8.81
N GLY A 181 16.54 -38.52 -9.57
CA GLY A 181 16.68 -39.17 -10.88
C GLY A 181 16.38 -40.68 -10.89
N PRO A 182 17.02 -41.51 -10.03
CA PRO A 182 16.75 -42.95 -9.96
C PRO A 182 15.28 -43.29 -9.68
N LEU A 183 14.63 -42.54 -8.78
CA LEU A 183 13.21 -42.72 -8.48
C LEU A 183 12.34 -42.39 -9.72
N LEU A 184 12.61 -41.27 -10.40
CA LEU A 184 11.89 -40.91 -11.62
C LEU A 184 12.12 -41.90 -12.77
N GLY A 185 13.28 -42.54 -12.82
CA GLY A 185 13.58 -43.63 -13.75
C GLY A 185 12.70 -44.86 -13.51
N GLY A 186 12.50 -45.25 -12.25
CA GLY A 186 11.56 -46.31 -11.87
C GLY A 186 10.09 -45.97 -12.19
N LEU A 187 9.76 -44.67 -12.21
CA LEU A 187 8.43 -44.14 -12.53
C LEU A 187 8.27 -43.75 -14.01
N ALA A 188 9.16 -44.20 -14.90
CA ALA A 188 9.12 -43.83 -16.32
C ALA A 188 7.81 -44.25 -17.03
N ALA A 189 7.17 -45.34 -16.58
CA ALA A 189 5.89 -45.80 -17.12
C ALA A 189 4.68 -44.93 -16.68
N LYS A 190 4.86 -44.03 -15.70
CA LYS A 190 3.80 -43.14 -15.22
C LYS A 190 3.71 -41.91 -16.13
N ARG A 191 2.50 -41.59 -16.57
CA ARG A 191 2.20 -40.37 -17.35
C ARG A 191 2.25 -39.11 -16.49
N LEU A 192 1.95 -39.22 -15.21
CA LEU A 192 2.06 -38.08 -14.28
C LEU A 192 2.83 -38.47 -13.02
N VAL A 193 3.83 -37.67 -12.66
CA VAL A 193 4.46 -37.73 -11.34
C VAL A 193 4.27 -36.37 -10.67
N LEU A 194 3.57 -36.36 -9.53
CA LEU A 194 3.37 -35.16 -8.72
C LEU A 194 4.30 -35.19 -7.52
N ILE A 195 5.12 -34.15 -7.37
CA ILE A 195 6.09 -34.02 -6.29
C ILE A 195 5.59 -32.95 -5.30
N ASP A 196 5.29 -33.38 -4.08
CA ASP A 196 5.04 -32.52 -2.93
C ASP A 196 6.37 -32.15 -2.27
N THR A 197 6.69 -30.86 -2.22
CA THR A 197 7.92 -30.38 -1.61
C THR A 197 7.73 -29.89 -0.19
N ALA A 198 8.79 -29.96 0.61
CA ALA A 198 8.84 -29.24 1.87
C ALA A 198 8.61 -27.73 1.61
N GLY A 199 7.90 -27.06 2.53
CA GLY A 199 7.75 -25.62 2.45
C GLY A 199 8.98 -24.89 2.93
N MET A 200 9.40 -23.85 2.20
CA MET A 200 10.56 -23.04 2.58
C MET A 200 10.24 -21.56 2.57
N SER A 201 10.68 -20.85 3.61
CA SER A 201 10.62 -19.38 3.55
C SER A 201 11.45 -18.90 2.37
N GLN A 202 10.96 -17.86 1.69
CA GLN A 202 11.72 -17.12 0.68
C GLN A 202 13.03 -16.52 1.24
N ARG A 203 13.18 -16.48 2.58
CA ARG A 203 14.40 -16.00 3.26
C ARG A 203 15.31 -17.13 3.75
N ASP A 204 14.95 -18.38 3.49
CA ASP A 204 15.80 -19.52 3.84
C ASP A 204 16.93 -19.67 2.81
N GLN A 205 18.18 -19.68 3.28
CA GLN A 205 19.37 -19.80 2.42
C GLN A 205 19.42 -21.15 1.68
N ARG A 206 18.70 -22.16 2.16
CA ARG A 206 18.67 -23.51 1.56
C ARG A 206 17.71 -23.65 0.38
N LEU A 207 16.90 -22.62 0.10
CA LEU A 207 15.90 -22.65 -0.98
C LEU A 207 16.52 -23.05 -2.33
N LEU A 208 17.67 -22.45 -2.68
CA LEU A 208 18.37 -22.76 -3.93
C LEU A 208 18.78 -24.24 -4.00
N THR A 209 19.42 -24.74 -2.95
CA THR A 209 19.88 -26.14 -2.89
C THR A 209 18.71 -27.11 -3.07
N GLN A 210 17.55 -26.79 -2.52
CA GLN A 210 16.36 -27.63 -2.60
C GLN A 210 15.74 -27.63 -4.00
N ILE A 211 15.71 -26.49 -4.67
CA ILE A 211 15.28 -26.44 -6.07
C ILE A 211 16.29 -27.15 -6.99
N GLN A 212 17.59 -27.05 -6.72
CA GLN A 212 18.64 -27.79 -7.45
C GLN A 212 18.49 -29.31 -7.30
N GLN A 213 18.13 -29.80 -6.12
CA GLN A 213 17.86 -31.23 -5.90
C GLN A 213 16.70 -31.74 -6.76
N LEU A 214 15.69 -30.90 -7.04
CA LEU A 214 14.60 -31.24 -7.94
C LEU A 214 15.04 -31.24 -9.41
N GLY A 215 15.82 -30.24 -9.84
CA GLY A 215 16.24 -30.05 -11.24
C GLY A 215 17.09 -31.18 -11.82
N ASN A 216 17.78 -31.96 -10.99
CA ASN A 216 18.69 -33.04 -11.42
C ASN A 216 17.97 -34.39 -11.75
N GLY A 217 16.68 -34.36 -12.10
CA GLY A 217 15.83 -35.54 -12.26
C GLY A 217 15.78 -36.20 -13.65
N GLY A 218 16.35 -35.59 -14.70
CA GLY A 218 16.47 -36.18 -16.04
C GLY A 218 15.20 -36.23 -16.92
N ARG A 219 14.00 -36.03 -16.35
CA ARG A 219 12.73 -35.79 -17.09
C ARG A 219 12.44 -34.29 -17.14
N ALA A 220 11.61 -33.86 -18.10
CA ALA A 220 11.11 -32.49 -18.14
C ALA A 220 10.30 -32.18 -16.88
N LEU A 221 10.96 -31.53 -15.91
CA LEU A 221 10.38 -31.09 -14.65
C LEU A 221 9.71 -29.72 -14.85
N ARG A 222 8.43 -29.65 -14.50
CA ARG A 222 7.67 -28.41 -14.44
C ARG A 222 7.54 -27.97 -12.98
N LEU A 223 8.18 -26.87 -12.62
CA LEU A 223 7.99 -26.27 -11.30
C LEU A 223 6.71 -25.44 -11.31
N MET A 224 5.89 -25.60 -10.26
CA MET A 224 4.63 -24.88 -10.12
C MET A 224 4.57 -24.21 -8.74
N LEU A 225 4.58 -22.88 -8.74
CA LEU A 225 4.58 -22.07 -7.53
C LEU A 225 3.18 -21.99 -6.92
N VAL A 226 3.03 -22.40 -5.66
CA VAL A 226 1.77 -22.22 -4.94
C VAL A 226 1.81 -20.90 -4.17
N LEU A 227 0.82 -20.04 -4.42
CA LEU A 227 0.67 -18.71 -3.84
C LEU A 227 -0.54 -18.65 -2.92
N ASN A 228 -0.36 -18.21 -1.67
CA ASN A 228 -1.47 -18.04 -0.72
C ASN A 228 -2.20 -16.72 -1.01
N ALA A 229 -3.45 -16.80 -1.46
CA ALA A 229 -4.30 -15.65 -1.79
C ALA A 229 -4.48 -14.66 -0.62
N ALA A 230 -4.42 -15.12 0.62
CA ALA A 230 -4.56 -14.28 1.81
C ALA A 230 -3.28 -13.51 2.20
N SER A 231 -2.19 -13.67 1.44
CA SER A 231 -0.90 -13.01 1.73
C SER A 231 -0.89 -11.56 1.29
N HIS A 232 -0.07 -10.74 1.94
CA HIS A 232 0.13 -9.36 1.53
C HIS A 232 0.84 -9.26 0.17
N GLY A 233 0.55 -8.20 -0.59
CA GLY A 233 1.13 -7.98 -1.92
C GLY A 233 2.66 -8.02 -1.95
N ASP A 234 3.32 -7.31 -1.02
CA ASP A 234 4.79 -7.30 -0.93
C ASP A 234 5.38 -8.69 -0.64
N THR A 235 4.68 -9.50 0.16
CA THR A 235 5.12 -10.87 0.44
C THR A 235 4.95 -11.77 -0.77
N LEU A 236 3.85 -11.63 -1.51
CA LEU A 236 3.63 -12.37 -2.76
C LEU A 236 4.70 -12.01 -3.79
N ASP A 237 5.03 -10.71 -3.91
CA ASP A 237 6.07 -10.22 -4.81
C ASP A 237 7.46 -10.77 -4.45
N GLU A 238 7.85 -10.71 -3.18
CA GLU A 238 9.11 -11.28 -2.66
C GLU A 238 9.19 -12.80 -2.93
N VAL A 239 8.09 -13.53 -2.70
CA VAL A 239 8.02 -14.97 -2.94
C VAL A 239 8.21 -15.30 -4.41
N VAL A 240 7.47 -14.66 -5.32
CA VAL A 240 7.60 -14.93 -6.76
C VAL A 240 9.01 -14.62 -7.25
N HIS A 241 9.55 -13.46 -6.87
CA HIS A 241 10.88 -13.05 -7.27
C HIS A 241 11.94 -14.05 -6.79
N THR A 242 11.97 -14.34 -5.49
CA THR A 242 13.03 -15.18 -4.90
C THR A 242 12.97 -16.63 -5.37
N TYR A 243 11.77 -17.21 -5.50
CA TYR A 243 11.62 -18.58 -6.01
C TYR A 243 12.00 -18.68 -7.49
N ARG A 244 11.68 -17.65 -8.29
CA ARG A 244 12.07 -17.62 -9.71
C ARG A 244 13.57 -17.46 -9.88
N GLU A 245 14.22 -16.62 -9.08
CA GLU A 245 15.68 -16.50 -9.06
C GLU A 245 16.37 -17.82 -8.69
N ALA A 246 15.86 -18.49 -7.64
CA ALA A 246 16.39 -19.79 -7.23
C ALA A 246 16.18 -20.87 -8.30
N ALA A 247 15.01 -20.90 -8.97
CA ALA A 247 14.78 -21.77 -10.11
C ALA A 247 15.73 -21.48 -11.27
N HIS A 248 15.93 -20.21 -11.61
CA HIS A 248 16.83 -19.80 -12.68
C HIS A 248 18.28 -20.21 -12.39
N ALA A 249 18.76 -19.97 -11.16
CA ALA A 249 20.09 -20.37 -10.71
C ALA A 249 20.27 -21.90 -10.67
N ALA A 250 19.17 -22.65 -10.53
CA ALA A 250 19.15 -24.11 -10.64
C ALA A 250 19.00 -24.62 -12.09
N GLY A 251 19.00 -23.75 -13.10
CA GLY A 251 18.80 -24.13 -14.50
C GLY A 251 17.35 -24.54 -14.84
N CYS A 252 16.40 -24.25 -13.95
CA CYS A 252 14.98 -24.53 -14.12
C CYS A 252 14.20 -23.27 -14.53
N ARG A 253 12.96 -23.47 -15.00
CA ARG A 253 11.99 -22.39 -15.22
C ARG A 253 10.89 -22.47 -14.17
N LEU A 254 10.40 -21.30 -13.76
CA LEU A 254 9.28 -21.15 -12.84
C LEU A 254 8.32 -20.09 -13.39
N ASP A 255 7.48 -20.55 -14.31
CA ASP A 255 6.52 -19.73 -15.03
C ASP A 255 5.07 -20.09 -14.67
N ASP A 256 4.86 -21.16 -13.89
CA ASP A 256 3.55 -21.69 -13.54
C ASP A 256 3.19 -21.43 -12.08
N CYS A 257 1.92 -21.17 -11.83
CA CYS A 257 1.40 -21.04 -10.47
C CYS A 257 0.02 -21.65 -10.24
N ILE A 258 -0.27 -21.88 -8.96
CA ILE A 258 -1.60 -22.15 -8.41
C ILE A 258 -1.84 -21.14 -7.30
N ILE A 259 -3.04 -20.55 -7.27
CA ILE A 259 -3.46 -19.71 -6.14
C ILE A 259 -4.23 -20.60 -5.16
N SER A 260 -3.80 -20.65 -3.92
CA SER A 260 -4.45 -21.40 -2.85
C SER A 260 -5.13 -20.48 -1.85
N LYS A 261 -6.01 -21.06 -1.02
CA LYS A 261 -6.67 -20.38 0.10
C LYS A 261 -7.50 -19.18 -0.36
N CYS A 262 -8.12 -19.26 -1.53
CA CYS A 262 -8.98 -18.19 -2.04
C CYS A 262 -10.16 -17.91 -1.12
N ASP A 263 -10.62 -18.92 -0.37
CA ASP A 263 -11.68 -18.85 0.65
C ASP A 263 -11.25 -18.17 1.96
N GLU A 264 -9.96 -18.17 2.27
CA GLU A 264 -9.41 -17.48 3.45
C GLU A 264 -9.07 -16.00 3.15
N ALA A 265 -9.02 -15.62 1.86
CA ALA A 265 -8.56 -14.31 1.44
C ALA A 265 -9.65 -13.25 1.59
N ALA A 266 -9.34 -12.18 2.33
CA ALA A 266 -10.23 -11.02 2.45
C ALA A 266 -10.36 -10.25 1.12
N ARG A 267 -9.34 -10.30 0.27
CA ARG A 267 -9.28 -9.68 -1.07
C ARG A 267 -8.41 -10.55 -1.97
N LEU A 268 -8.79 -10.65 -3.24
CA LEU A 268 -8.06 -11.41 -4.26
C LEU A 268 -7.20 -10.52 -5.17
N GLY A 269 -7.39 -9.21 -5.14
CA GLY A 269 -6.62 -8.25 -5.93
C GLY A 269 -5.10 -8.39 -5.79
N PRO A 270 -4.52 -8.51 -4.58
CA PRO A 270 -3.07 -8.59 -4.41
C PRO A 270 -2.43 -9.78 -5.13
N VAL A 271 -3.05 -10.96 -5.08
CA VAL A 271 -2.52 -12.16 -5.73
C VAL A 271 -2.74 -12.15 -7.23
N LEU A 272 -3.89 -11.64 -7.70
CA LEU A 272 -4.16 -11.45 -9.13
C LEU A 272 -3.17 -10.47 -9.76
N ASP A 273 -2.99 -9.31 -9.13
CA ASP A 273 -2.00 -8.32 -9.53
C ASP A 273 -0.60 -8.93 -9.65
N THR A 274 -0.16 -9.66 -8.61
CA THR A 274 1.15 -10.31 -8.62
C THR A 274 1.28 -11.31 -9.76
N VAL A 275 0.29 -12.20 -9.96
CA VAL A 275 0.31 -13.20 -11.03
C VAL A 275 0.40 -12.53 -12.42
N ILE A 276 -0.40 -11.49 -12.66
CA ILE A 276 -0.42 -10.76 -13.93
C ILE A 276 0.92 -10.03 -14.15
N ARG A 277 1.39 -9.23 -13.19
CA ARG A 277 2.65 -8.47 -13.32
C ARG A 277 3.86 -9.35 -13.54
N HIS A 278 3.89 -10.51 -12.89
CA HIS A 278 4.99 -11.48 -13.03
C HIS A 278 4.81 -12.42 -14.23
N GLY A 279 3.72 -12.29 -15.01
CA GLY A 279 3.46 -13.09 -16.20
C GLY A 279 3.31 -14.60 -15.91
N LEU A 280 2.94 -14.97 -14.69
CA LEU A 280 2.78 -16.38 -14.31
C LEU A 280 1.57 -16.98 -15.01
N ARG A 281 1.72 -18.20 -15.53
CA ARG A 281 0.61 -19.02 -16.02
C ARG A 281 -0.16 -19.57 -14.82
N LEU A 282 -1.38 -19.07 -14.63
CA LEU A 282 -2.29 -19.54 -13.61
C LEU A 282 -2.94 -20.85 -14.04
N ASN A 283 -2.63 -21.95 -13.34
CA ASN A 283 -3.14 -23.27 -13.68
C ASN A 283 -4.45 -23.60 -12.94
N TYR A 284 -4.50 -23.32 -11.64
CA TYR A 284 -5.69 -23.55 -10.81
C TYR A 284 -5.86 -22.54 -9.69
N LEU A 285 -7.08 -22.53 -9.17
CA LEU A 285 -7.50 -21.86 -7.95
C LEU A 285 -7.98 -22.90 -6.95
N SER A 286 -7.49 -22.87 -5.70
CA SER A 286 -7.99 -23.69 -4.61
C SER A 286 -8.85 -22.86 -3.66
N THR A 287 -10.13 -23.22 -3.57
CA THR A 287 -11.19 -22.44 -2.90
C THR A 287 -11.75 -23.08 -1.62
N GLY A 288 -11.01 -24.01 -1.02
CA GLY A 288 -11.44 -24.73 0.17
C GLY A 288 -10.63 -26.00 0.42
N GLN A 289 -11.15 -26.88 1.27
CA GLN A 289 -10.44 -28.07 1.76
C GLN A 289 -10.87 -29.38 1.08
N GLN A 290 -12.00 -29.41 0.35
CA GLN A 290 -12.52 -30.62 -0.27
C GLN A 290 -11.65 -31.08 -1.45
N VAL A 291 -11.47 -32.39 -1.56
CA VAL A 291 -10.60 -33.03 -2.55
C VAL A 291 -11.44 -33.98 -3.39
N PRO A 292 -11.57 -33.75 -4.72
CA PRO A 292 -10.95 -32.69 -5.55
C PRO A 292 -11.79 -31.42 -5.75
N GLU A 293 -12.98 -31.33 -5.19
CA GLU A 293 -14.05 -30.39 -5.58
C GLU A 293 -13.62 -28.92 -5.49
N ASP A 294 -12.80 -28.57 -4.50
CA ASP A 294 -12.32 -27.20 -4.28
C ASP A 294 -11.06 -26.85 -5.09
N LEU A 295 -10.85 -27.46 -6.27
CA LEU A 295 -9.81 -27.09 -7.23
C LEU A 295 -10.46 -26.74 -8.57
N GLN A 296 -10.37 -25.47 -8.96
CA GLN A 296 -11.06 -24.92 -10.12
C GLN A 296 -10.09 -24.38 -11.17
N LEU A 297 -10.46 -24.52 -12.44
CA LEU A 297 -9.78 -23.81 -13.52
C LEU A 297 -10.13 -22.31 -13.44
N PRO A 298 -9.18 -21.41 -13.75
CA PRO A 298 -9.40 -19.97 -13.67
C PRO A 298 -10.63 -19.50 -14.47
N GLY A 299 -10.74 -19.89 -15.75
CA GLY A 299 -11.84 -19.48 -16.62
C GLY A 299 -13.21 -20.08 -16.28
N ALA A 300 -13.26 -21.17 -15.50
CA ALA A 300 -14.52 -21.76 -15.03
C ALA A 300 -15.01 -21.14 -13.72
N SER A 301 -14.20 -20.29 -13.10
CA SER A 301 -14.48 -19.68 -11.81
C SER A 301 -14.98 -18.25 -11.96
N ASN A 302 -15.77 -17.77 -11.00
CA ASN A 302 -16.14 -16.35 -10.92
C ASN A 302 -15.02 -15.50 -10.24
N PHE A 303 -13.77 -15.95 -10.28
CA PHE A 303 -12.68 -15.42 -9.45
C PHE A 303 -12.35 -13.95 -9.73
N LEU A 304 -12.26 -13.56 -11.01
CA LEU A 304 -12.05 -12.16 -11.39
C LEU A 304 -13.21 -11.26 -10.93
N GLN A 305 -14.43 -11.77 -11.03
CA GLN A 305 -15.61 -11.07 -10.55
C GLN A 305 -15.59 -10.93 -9.01
N GLN A 306 -15.27 -11.99 -8.29
CA GLN A 306 -15.11 -11.98 -6.83
C GLN A 306 -14.02 -11.00 -6.38
N ALA A 307 -12.92 -10.89 -7.12
CA ALA A 307 -11.87 -9.93 -6.83
C ALA A 307 -12.39 -8.49 -6.87
N LEU A 308 -13.24 -8.15 -7.85
CA LEU A 308 -13.82 -6.81 -8.00
C LEU A 308 -15.04 -6.56 -7.08
N ASP A 309 -15.84 -7.58 -6.77
CA ASP A 309 -17.10 -7.49 -5.97
C ASP A 309 -16.89 -7.37 -4.46
N SER A 310 -15.81 -6.72 -4.08
CA SER A 310 -15.36 -6.69 -2.69
C SER A 310 -16.26 -5.77 -1.83
N GLY A 311 -17.31 -6.36 -1.25
CA GLY A 311 -18.50 -5.71 -0.68
C GLY A 311 -18.32 -4.86 0.58
N ARG A 312 -17.09 -4.53 0.97
CA ARG A 312 -16.78 -3.56 2.04
C ARG A 312 -15.63 -2.67 1.58
N PRO A 313 -15.53 -1.40 2.01
CA PRO A 313 -14.33 -0.61 1.78
C PRO A 313 -13.14 -1.16 2.58
N SER A 314 -11.95 -1.11 1.98
CA SER A 314 -10.68 -1.56 2.51
C SER A 314 -10.01 -0.42 3.26
N ARG A 315 -9.76 -0.65 4.55
CA ARG A 315 -8.98 0.30 5.39
C ARG A 315 -7.51 0.43 4.93
N PHE A 316 -7.07 -0.44 4.02
CA PHE A 316 -5.72 -0.52 3.50
C PHE A 316 -5.62 -0.11 2.02
N ALA A 317 -6.74 0.12 1.34
CA ALA A 317 -6.73 0.73 0.02
C ALA A 317 -6.20 2.15 0.14
N GLN A 318 -4.92 2.32 -0.14
CA GLN A 318 -4.32 3.63 -0.32
C GLN A 318 -4.04 3.77 -1.82
N ALA A 319 -4.72 4.72 -2.47
CA ALA A 319 -4.33 5.15 -3.80
C ALA A 319 -2.90 5.69 -3.75
N PRO A 320 -1.93 5.08 -4.44
CA PRO A 320 -0.60 5.63 -4.56
C PRO A 320 -0.63 6.64 -5.69
N GLY A 321 -0.19 7.84 -5.34
CA GLY A 321 -0.45 8.98 -6.19
C GLY A 321 -1.86 9.52 -6.06
N MET A 322 -2.54 9.36 -4.92
CA MET A 322 -3.45 10.43 -4.48
C MET A 322 -2.62 11.68 -4.18
N SER A 323 -2.18 12.32 -5.27
CA SER A 323 -1.99 13.74 -5.31
C SER A 323 -3.27 14.36 -4.76
N THR A 324 -3.06 15.27 -3.83
CA THR A 324 -4.06 15.98 -3.03
C THR A 324 -5.11 16.71 -3.89
N GLY A 325 -4.96 16.73 -5.22
CA GLY A 325 -5.82 17.42 -6.18
C GLY A 325 -7.16 16.74 -6.51
N LEU A 326 -7.29 15.41 -6.52
CA LEU A 326 -8.59 14.78 -6.78
C LEU A 326 -9.48 14.64 -5.53
N HIS A 327 -8.87 14.57 -4.34
CA HIS A 327 -9.59 14.76 -3.08
C HIS A 327 -10.23 16.14 -2.99
N LEU A 328 -9.64 17.13 -3.64
CA LEU A 328 -10.15 18.49 -3.64
C LEU A 328 -11.49 18.59 -4.40
N ASN A 329 -11.60 17.93 -5.55
CA ASN A 329 -12.86 17.91 -6.32
C ASN A 329 -13.96 17.04 -5.69
N ALA A 330 -13.61 16.01 -4.91
CA ALA A 330 -14.58 15.21 -4.15
C ALA A 330 -15.03 15.93 -2.85
N LEU A 331 -14.13 16.65 -2.17
CA LEU A 331 -14.44 17.43 -0.97
C LEU A 331 -15.14 18.76 -1.27
N VAL A 332 -14.85 19.44 -2.39
CA VAL A 332 -15.61 20.61 -2.87
C VAL A 332 -17.10 20.28 -2.99
N ARG A 333 -17.44 19.04 -3.39
CA ARG A 333 -18.83 18.58 -3.55
C ARG A 333 -19.55 18.33 -2.21
N GLY A 334 -18.82 17.90 -1.17
CA GLY A 334 -19.34 17.77 0.20
C GLY A 334 -19.43 19.10 0.97
N LEU A 335 -18.68 20.12 0.54
CA LEU A 335 -18.54 21.40 1.24
C LEU A 335 -19.43 22.53 0.69
N LEU A 336 -20.23 22.29 -0.36
CA LEU A 336 -21.22 23.25 -0.85
C LEU A 336 -22.22 23.67 0.25
N GLY A 337 -22.55 22.77 1.17
CA GLY A 337 -23.38 23.06 2.37
C GLY A 337 -22.67 23.87 3.46
N GLN A 338 -21.34 24.03 3.39
CA GLN A 338 -20.51 24.73 4.37
C GLN A 338 -19.85 26.01 3.82
N ARG A 339 -20.25 26.47 2.63
CA ARG A 339 -19.69 27.67 1.96
C ARG A 339 -19.57 28.89 2.87
N LYS A 340 -20.59 29.21 3.67
CA LYS A 340 -20.58 30.35 4.60
C LYS A 340 -19.52 30.19 5.70
N ALA A 341 -19.35 28.99 6.24
CA ALA A 341 -18.37 28.71 7.27
C ALA A 341 -16.93 28.78 6.73
N LEU A 342 -16.71 28.29 5.51
CA LEU A 342 -15.39 28.35 4.86
C LEU A 342 -14.99 29.77 4.47
N MET A 343 -15.93 30.57 3.96
CA MET A 343 -15.68 31.99 3.68
C MET A 343 -15.38 32.75 4.99
N ALA A 344 -16.13 32.49 6.07
CA ALA A 344 -15.86 33.09 7.37
C ALA A 344 -14.49 32.69 7.94
N LEU A 345 -14.05 31.44 7.76
CA LEU A 345 -12.70 31.00 8.13
C LEU A 345 -11.63 31.72 7.30
N ARG A 346 -11.79 31.82 5.98
CA ARG A 346 -10.86 32.55 5.11
C ARG A 346 -10.75 34.01 5.52
N ASP A 347 -11.88 34.68 5.74
CA ASP A 347 -11.91 36.10 6.09
C ASP A 347 -11.33 36.33 7.49
N SER A 348 -11.60 35.43 8.44
CA SER A 348 -10.97 35.44 9.77
C SER A 348 -9.45 35.28 9.70
N LEU A 349 -8.95 34.35 8.88
CA LEU A 349 -7.52 34.18 8.61
C LEU A 349 -6.93 35.45 7.98
N ALA A 350 -7.60 36.04 6.99
CA ALA A 350 -7.14 37.24 6.32
C ALA A 350 -7.01 38.43 7.30
N VAL A 351 -7.97 38.62 8.21
CA VAL A 351 -7.96 39.69 9.21
C VAL A 351 -6.85 39.50 10.24
N HIS A 352 -6.68 38.29 10.77
CA HIS A 352 -5.73 38.04 11.86
C HIS A 352 -4.29 37.83 11.37
N ILE A 353 -4.10 37.49 10.08
CA ILE A 353 -2.78 37.28 9.47
C ILE A 353 -2.36 38.50 8.60
N GLN A 354 -3.20 39.55 8.52
CA GLN A 354 -2.87 40.81 7.84
C GLN A 354 -1.84 41.68 8.57
N GLN A 355 -1.53 41.39 9.83
CA GLN A 355 -0.28 41.91 10.38
C GLN A 355 0.85 41.29 9.57
N PRO A 356 1.73 42.08 8.95
CA PRO A 356 2.76 41.53 8.09
C PRO A 356 3.45 40.42 8.89
N LEU A 357 3.52 39.24 8.28
CA LEU A 357 4.70 38.41 8.40
C LEU A 357 5.84 39.31 7.93
N ASN A 358 6.26 40.25 8.79
CA ASN A 358 7.62 40.71 8.89
C ASN A 358 8.32 39.37 9.09
N ALA A 359 8.73 38.76 7.97
CA ALA A 359 9.67 37.68 8.00
C ALA A 359 10.71 38.20 8.98
N PRO A 360 10.87 37.59 10.16
CA PRO A 360 11.96 38.03 11.01
C PRO A 360 13.15 37.87 10.08
N THR A 361 13.81 38.99 9.75
CA THR A 361 15.18 38.96 9.26
C THR A 361 15.94 38.38 10.44
N SER A 362 15.81 37.07 10.64
CA SER A 362 16.38 36.40 11.78
C SER A 362 17.86 36.49 11.52
N ARG A 363 18.52 37.38 12.26
CA ARG A 363 19.98 37.41 12.33
C ARG A 363 20.51 36.11 12.96
N ALA A 364 19.61 35.28 13.50
CA ALA A 364 19.85 33.92 13.96
C ALA A 364 20.60 33.10 12.90
N ALA A 365 21.80 32.66 13.24
CA ALA A 365 22.52 31.68 12.45
C ALA A 365 21.70 30.37 12.34
N PRO A 366 21.73 29.67 11.20
CA PRO A 366 21.05 28.38 11.06
C PRO A 366 21.64 27.34 12.02
N ALA A 367 20.80 26.42 12.48
CA ALA A 367 21.24 25.30 13.30
C ALA A 367 22.32 24.49 12.56
N THR A 368 23.38 24.12 13.28
CA THR A 368 24.51 23.37 12.74
C THR A 368 24.61 21.98 13.34
N ARG A 369 25.40 21.12 12.70
CA ARG A 369 25.63 19.74 13.17
C ARG A 369 26.56 19.75 14.37
N GLY A 370 26.24 18.97 15.40
CA GLY A 370 27.12 18.79 16.56
C GLY A 370 28.50 18.23 16.21
N SER A 371 28.62 17.51 15.08
CA SER A 371 29.89 17.02 14.55
C SER A 371 30.79 18.08 13.93
N ARG A 372 30.29 19.32 13.73
CA ARG A 372 31.08 20.42 13.19
C ARG A 372 32.28 20.70 14.09
N ARG A 373 33.47 20.83 13.49
CA ARG A 373 34.70 21.13 14.22
C ARG A 373 34.89 22.64 14.36
N VAL A 374 35.21 23.08 15.56
CA VAL A 374 35.52 24.48 15.93
C VAL A 374 36.83 24.51 16.69
N VAL A 375 37.53 25.64 16.68
CA VAL A 375 38.77 25.78 17.46
C VAL A 375 38.39 26.33 18.83
N TYR A 376 38.76 25.61 19.87
CA TYR A 376 38.52 26.02 21.25
C TYR A 376 39.81 25.75 22.03
N GLN A 377 40.31 26.77 22.72
CA GLN A 377 41.61 26.74 23.42
C GLN A 377 42.77 26.25 22.52
N GLY A 378 42.81 26.71 21.27
CA GLY A 378 43.90 26.40 20.33
C GLY A 378 43.81 25.04 19.63
N ALA A 379 42.84 24.17 19.98
CA ALA A 379 42.68 22.85 19.36
C ALA A 379 41.33 22.67 18.64
N PRO A 380 41.28 21.93 17.51
CA PRO A 380 40.03 21.65 16.79
C PRO A 380 39.19 20.56 17.49
N GLN A 381 38.08 20.96 18.10
CA GLN A 381 37.16 20.08 18.84
C GLN A 381 35.78 20.00 18.16
N ARG A 382 35.00 18.94 18.45
CA ARG A 382 33.62 18.83 17.96
C ARG A 382 32.71 19.73 18.79
N LEU A 383 31.75 20.40 18.14
CA LEU A 383 30.83 21.28 18.84
C LEU A 383 30.09 20.53 19.96
N SER A 384 29.63 19.31 19.70
CA SER A 384 28.91 18.50 20.70
C SER A 384 29.71 18.18 21.97
N SER A 385 31.04 18.04 21.89
CA SER A 385 31.87 17.75 23.08
C SER A 385 32.06 18.97 23.98
N LEU A 386 31.80 20.17 23.45
CA LEU A 386 31.94 21.43 24.18
C LEU A 386 30.69 21.79 25.00
N ALA A 387 29.57 21.10 24.81
CA ALA A 387 28.31 21.43 25.47
C ALA A 387 28.38 21.38 27.01
N GLY A 388 29.21 20.50 27.58
CA GLY A 388 29.42 20.39 29.02
C GLY A 388 30.25 21.53 29.62
N GLN A 389 31.06 22.21 28.80
CA GLN A 389 31.91 23.34 29.19
C GLN A 389 31.21 24.69 28.99
N ALA A 390 30.04 24.69 28.34
CA ALA A 390 29.27 25.89 28.06
C ALA A 390 28.60 26.43 29.33
N GLU A 391 28.57 27.74 29.48
CA GLU A 391 27.88 28.45 30.55
C GLU A 391 26.37 28.38 30.36
N GLY A 392 25.62 28.22 31.45
CA GLY A 392 24.16 28.22 31.42
C GLY A 392 23.61 29.63 31.18
N PHE A 393 22.68 29.78 30.25
CA PHE A 393 22.05 31.06 29.96
C PHE A 393 20.64 31.15 30.58
N GLY A 394 19.76 30.23 30.22
CA GLY A 394 18.36 30.28 30.65
C GLY A 394 17.48 29.30 29.91
N SER A 395 16.22 29.21 30.33
CA SER A 395 15.22 28.35 29.70
C SER A 395 14.06 29.18 29.14
N HIS A 396 13.54 28.76 27.99
CA HIS A 396 12.46 29.44 27.29
C HIS A 396 11.35 28.43 27.00
N GLU A 397 10.12 28.76 27.38
CA GLU A 397 8.94 27.97 27.04
C GLU A 397 8.49 28.29 25.60
N LEU A 398 8.24 27.26 24.81
CA LEU A 398 7.81 27.37 23.43
C LEU A 398 6.97 26.15 23.02
N ARG A 399 6.21 26.25 21.93
CA ARG A 399 5.58 25.07 21.32
C ARG A 399 6.56 24.43 20.34
N TYR A 400 6.82 23.13 20.45
CA TYR A 400 7.65 22.37 19.51
C TYR A 400 6.91 21.12 19.05
N ARG A 401 6.68 20.96 17.74
CA ARG A 401 5.96 19.82 17.15
C ARG A 401 4.62 19.50 17.84
N ASN A 402 3.84 20.55 18.13
CA ASN A 402 2.56 20.51 18.84
C ASN A 402 2.62 20.07 20.33
N ARG A 403 3.78 20.22 20.98
CA ARG A 403 3.96 20.00 22.42
C ARG A 403 4.44 21.27 23.11
N HIS A 404 4.06 21.47 24.37
CA HIS A 404 4.72 22.45 25.22
C HIS A 404 6.13 21.95 25.51
N ALA A 405 7.13 22.73 25.13
CA ALA A 405 8.53 22.39 25.24
C ALA A 405 9.32 23.50 25.91
N ARG A 406 10.28 23.10 26.74
CA ARG A 406 11.28 23.96 27.32
C ARG A 406 12.57 23.85 26.53
N LEU A 407 13.08 24.98 26.06
CA LEU A 407 14.41 25.10 25.47
C LEU A 407 15.37 25.66 26.51
N THR A 408 16.28 24.83 26.99
CA THR A 408 17.38 25.27 27.86
C THR A 408 18.60 25.59 27.00
N LEU A 409 19.09 26.82 27.11
CA LEU A 409 20.22 27.34 26.36
C LEU A 409 21.48 27.41 27.23
N ARG A 410 22.60 27.04 26.62
CA ARG A 410 23.96 27.28 27.13
C ARG A 410 24.78 27.92 26.03
N HIS A 411 25.82 28.67 26.37
CA HIS A 411 26.71 29.28 25.38
C HIS A 411 28.19 29.14 25.74
N LEU A 412 29.05 29.20 24.72
CA LEU A 412 30.50 29.17 24.88
C LEU A 412 31.16 30.10 23.85
N PRO A 413 31.91 31.13 24.27
CA PRO A 413 32.72 31.91 23.33
C PRO A 413 33.87 31.04 22.78
N LEU A 414 34.12 31.14 21.47
CA LEU A 414 35.18 30.41 20.79
C LEU A 414 35.72 31.19 19.60
N VAL A 415 36.78 30.71 18.98
CA VAL A 415 37.34 31.30 17.75
C VAL A 415 37.26 30.25 16.65
N HIS A 416 36.73 30.60 15.49
CA HIS A 416 36.73 29.69 14.34
C HIS A 416 37.32 30.40 13.13
N LYS A 417 38.42 29.86 12.59
CA LYS A 417 39.15 30.44 11.45
C LYS A 417 39.53 31.92 11.66
N GLY A 418 39.96 32.28 12.88
CA GLY A 418 40.33 33.66 13.22
C GLY A 418 39.16 34.58 13.55
N THR A 419 37.92 34.15 13.37
CA THR A 419 36.73 34.95 13.72
C THR A 419 36.23 34.58 15.12
N PRO A 420 36.04 35.56 16.03
CA PRO A 420 35.43 35.31 17.33
C PRO A 420 33.93 35.02 17.16
N LEU A 421 33.51 33.85 17.62
CA LEU A 421 32.14 33.36 17.55
C LEU A 421 31.63 32.96 18.95
N ARG A 422 30.33 32.75 19.05
CA ARG A 422 29.67 32.15 20.20
C ARG A 422 28.95 30.88 19.76
N ALA A 423 29.32 29.76 20.37
CA ALA A 423 28.56 28.53 20.24
C ALA A 423 27.37 28.54 21.19
N TRP A 424 26.20 28.18 20.69
CA TRP A 424 25.00 27.99 21.49
C TRP A 424 24.56 26.53 21.46
N PHE A 425 24.11 26.04 22.61
CA PHE A 425 23.68 24.67 22.84
C PHE A 425 22.26 24.69 23.40
N GLY A 426 21.31 24.17 22.63
CA GLY A 426 19.90 24.09 23.01
C GLY A 426 19.49 22.66 23.31
N THR A 427 18.96 22.43 24.50
CA THR A 427 18.31 21.18 24.85
C THR A 427 16.80 21.40 24.86
N LEU A 428 16.07 20.67 24.01
CA LEU A 428 14.61 20.69 23.97
C LEU A 428 14.08 19.55 24.85
N GLN A 429 13.18 19.87 25.76
CA GLN A 429 12.47 18.93 26.62
C GLN A 429 10.98 19.21 26.60
N ASP A 430 10.16 18.18 26.76
CA ASP A 430 8.73 18.35 27.00
C ASP A 430 8.52 19.00 28.37
N SER A 431 7.74 20.08 28.43
CA SER A 431 7.63 20.92 29.64
C SER A 431 6.96 20.21 30.81
N HIS A 432 6.17 19.16 30.55
CA HIS A 432 5.43 18.42 31.57
C HIS A 432 6.17 17.16 32.01
N SER A 433 6.60 16.35 31.05
CA SER A 433 7.24 15.06 31.32
C SER A 433 8.76 15.15 31.52
N GLY A 434 9.38 16.26 31.13
CA GLY A 434 10.84 16.39 31.09
C GLY A 434 11.51 15.55 30.00
N GLN A 435 10.74 14.83 29.17
CA GLN A 435 11.26 13.98 28.11
C GLN A 435 12.10 14.80 27.13
N ARG A 436 13.34 14.39 26.89
CA ARG A 436 14.21 15.07 25.92
C ARG A 436 13.68 14.89 24.49
N LEU A 437 13.33 16.00 23.85
CA LEU A 437 12.78 16.08 22.49
C LEU A 437 13.89 16.27 21.44
N GLY A 438 15.04 16.84 21.83
CA GLY A 438 16.17 16.97 20.92
C GLY A 438 17.30 17.86 21.44
N GLN A 439 18.38 17.91 20.65
CA GLN A 439 19.51 18.82 20.85
C GLN A 439 19.69 19.71 19.62
N ARG A 440 20.09 20.95 19.83
CA ARG A 440 20.42 21.92 18.78
C ARG A 440 21.72 22.63 19.09
N TYR A 441 22.40 23.04 18.03
CA TYR A 441 23.69 23.72 18.09
C TYR A 441 23.66 24.91 17.13
N TRP A 442 24.20 26.04 17.52
CA TRP A 442 24.34 27.21 16.66
C TRP A 442 25.70 27.87 16.84
N LEU A 443 26.12 28.62 15.82
CA LEU A 443 27.32 29.46 15.86
C LEU A 443 26.89 30.87 15.46
N ALA A 444 26.93 31.79 16.41
CA ALA A 444 26.61 33.21 16.21
C ALA A 444 27.88 34.05 16.32
N GLU A 445 27.83 35.30 15.87
CA GLU A 445 28.93 36.26 16.09
C GLU A 445 29.07 36.58 17.58
N ALA A 446 30.31 36.80 18.04
CA ALA A 446 30.55 37.04 19.47
C ALA A 446 30.04 38.41 19.97
N GLN A 447 29.85 39.39 19.08
CA GLN A 447 29.63 40.80 19.44
C GLN A 447 28.17 41.15 19.79
N GLY A 448 27.20 40.24 19.62
CA GLY A 448 25.79 40.50 19.96
C GLY A 448 25.45 40.27 21.43
N ALA A 449 24.45 41.00 21.93
CA ALA A 449 23.90 40.81 23.27
C ALA A 449 23.31 39.40 23.44
N LEU A 450 23.57 38.74 24.58
CA LEU A 450 23.15 37.36 24.82
C LEU A 450 21.62 37.19 24.75
N ASN A 451 20.86 38.15 25.28
CA ASN A 451 19.40 38.13 25.28
C ASN A 451 18.82 38.21 23.85
N GLU A 452 19.38 39.10 23.02
CA GLU A 452 18.95 39.24 21.62
C GLU A 452 19.25 37.96 20.83
N GLN A 453 20.46 37.42 20.99
CA GLN A 453 20.83 36.15 20.35
C GLN A 453 19.95 34.99 20.81
N ALA A 454 19.65 34.89 22.11
CA ALA A 454 18.77 33.84 22.62
C ALA A 454 17.35 33.96 22.07
N ALA A 455 16.79 35.18 21.99
CA ALA A 455 15.49 35.43 21.38
C ALA A 455 15.47 35.01 19.90
N ASP A 456 16.53 35.34 19.16
CA ASP A 456 16.74 34.94 17.78
C ASP A 456 16.77 33.41 17.61
N LEU A 457 17.43 32.68 18.52
CA LEU A 457 17.47 31.21 18.51
C LEU A 457 16.10 30.57 18.81
N VAL A 458 15.34 31.15 19.73
CA VAL A 458 13.96 30.73 20.01
C VAL A 458 13.10 30.92 18.76
N GLN A 459 13.25 32.05 18.06
CA GLN A 459 12.56 32.28 16.79
C GLN A 459 13.01 31.30 15.69
N ALA A 460 14.30 30.99 15.61
CA ALA A 460 14.81 30.01 14.65
C ALA A 460 14.21 28.61 14.83
N ILE A 461 13.94 28.19 16.08
CA ILE A 461 13.25 26.92 16.34
C ILE A 461 11.80 26.95 15.87
N LYS A 462 11.10 28.07 16.10
CA LYS A 462 9.71 28.22 15.62
C LYS A 462 9.62 28.13 14.09
N HIS A 463 10.62 28.64 13.39
CA HIS A 463 10.66 28.66 11.93
C HIS A 463 11.45 27.49 11.30
N GLU A 464 11.93 26.51 12.08
CA GLU A 464 12.75 25.38 11.59
C GLU A 464 12.03 24.59 10.48
N ALA A 465 10.70 24.50 10.57
CA ALA A 465 9.88 23.79 9.58
C ALA A 465 9.59 24.59 8.30
N LEU A 466 9.82 25.91 8.29
CA LEU A 466 9.37 26.81 7.23
C LEU A 466 9.88 26.36 5.86
N LYS A 467 11.19 26.11 5.73
CA LYS A 467 11.79 25.66 4.46
C LYS A 467 11.15 24.38 3.92
N SER A 468 11.07 23.34 4.75
CA SER A 468 10.47 22.05 4.35
C SER A 468 8.98 22.17 4.02
N LEU A 469 8.26 23.06 4.71
CA LEU A 469 6.85 23.32 4.46
C LEU A 469 6.65 24.15 3.19
N THR A 470 7.55 25.08 2.89
CA THR A 470 7.54 25.84 1.62
C THR A 470 7.83 24.92 0.44
N GLU A 471 8.82 24.03 0.53
CA GLU A 471 9.10 23.04 -0.51
C GLU A 471 7.90 22.11 -0.74
N ARG A 472 7.31 21.59 0.34
CA ARG A 472 6.08 20.79 0.28
C ARG A 472 4.91 21.58 -0.31
N GLY A 473 4.68 22.80 0.15
CA GLY A 473 3.60 23.66 -0.33
C GLY A 473 3.75 24.00 -1.82
N SER A 474 4.98 24.23 -2.28
CA SER A 474 5.30 24.51 -3.68
C SER A 474 5.03 23.28 -4.55
N ALA A 475 5.42 22.08 -4.10
CA ALA A 475 5.08 20.83 -4.78
C ALA A 475 3.56 20.61 -4.86
N LEU A 476 2.84 20.82 -3.75
CA LEU A 476 1.39 20.68 -3.70
C LEU A 476 0.66 21.72 -4.58
N LEU A 477 1.14 22.96 -4.62
CA LEU A 477 0.59 23.98 -5.51
C LEU A 477 0.85 23.70 -6.98
N LEU A 478 1.97 23.04 -7.33
CA LEU A 478 2.21 22.58 -8.69
C LEU A 478 1.19 21.53 -9.11
N ASP A 479 0.85 20.60 -8.21
CA ASP A 479 -0.15 19.57 -8.46
C ASP A 479 -1.56 20.19 -8.61
N LEU A 480 -1.89 21.20 -7.78
CA LEU A 480 -3.20 21.85 -7.77
C LEU A 480 -3.39 22.87 -8.91
N HIS A 481 -2.33 23.59 -9.26
CA HIS A 481 -2.33 24.64 -10.28
C HIS A 481 -1.11 24.49 -11.20
N PRO A 482 -1.12 23.53 -12.14
CA PRO A 482 0.03 23.26 -13.02
C PRO A 482 0.48 24.45 -13.87
N HIS A 483 -0.44 25.38 -14.13
CA HIS A 483 -0.20 26.59 -14.93
C HIS A 483 0.33 27.77 -14.12
N LEU A 484 0.46 27.64 -12.79
CA LEU A 484 0.92 28.73 -11.94
C LEU A 484 2.42 29.01 -12.18
N PRO A 485 2.83 30.26 -12.49
CA PRO A 485 4.23 30.61 -12.67
C PRO A 485 5.09 30.23 -11.46
N ALA A 486 6.31 29.77 -11.70
CA ALA A 486 7.19 29.25 -10.65
C ALA A 486 7.44 30.25 -9.50
N ASP A 487 7.63 31.54 -9.83
CA ASP A 487 7.88 32.60 -8.85
C ASP A 487 6.65 32.86 -7.96
N LEU A 488 5.46 32.91 -8.58
CA LEU A 488 4.19 33.08 -7.86
C LEU A 488 3.89 31.87 -6.97
N ARG A 489 4.15 30.67 -7.47
CA ARG A 489 4.02 29.42 -6.72
C ARG A 489 4.89 29.42 -5.48
N GLN A 490 6.15 29.83 -5.62
CA GLN A 490 7.09 29.90 -4.51
C GLN A 490 6.66 30.94 -3.48
N HIS A 491 6.16 32.10 -3.92
CA HIS A 491 5.63 33.14 -3.05
C HIS A 491 4.43 32.66 -2.25
N LEU A 492 3.43 32.04 -2.91
CA LEU A 492 2.25 31.48 -2.26
C LEU A 492 2.61 30.34 -1.29
N ALA A 493 3.50 29.43 -1.69
CA ALA A 493 3.97 28.36 -0.83
C ALA A 493 4.65 28.89 0.44
N THR A 494 5.42 29.97 0.31
CA THR A 494 6.08 30.62 1.44
C THR A 494 5.05 31.23 2.39
N GLY A 495 4.06 31.94 1.85
CA GLY A 495 2.96 32.52 2.64
C GLY A 495 2.18 31.46 3.40
N LEU A 496 1.73 30.41 2.72
CA LEU A 496 0.96 29.31 3.33
C LEU A 496 1.76 28.55 4.40
N ALA A 497 3.05 28.30 4.13
CA ALA A 497 3.94 27.66 5.11
C ALA A 497 4.15 28.54 6.36
N ALA A 498 4.33 29.86 6.16
CA ALA A 498 4.45 30.80 7.26
C ALA A 498 3.16 30.89 8.09
N THR A 499 1.99 30.90 7.43
CA THR A 499 0.69 30.83 8.10
C THR A 499 0.53 29.54 8.91
N ALA A 500 0.90 28.39 8.35
CA ALA A 500 0.83 27.11 9.05
C ALA A 500 1.73 27.07 10.29
N VAL A 501 2.95 27.62 10.19
CA VAL A 501 3.87 27.77 11.32
C VAL A 501 3.28 28.70 12.37
N HIS A 502 2.81 29.88 11.97
CA HIS A 502 2.19 30.85 12.87
C HIS A 502 1.00 30.24 13.64
N LEU A 503 0.08 29.61 12.91
CA LEU A 503 -1.06 28.90 13.49
C LEU A 503 -0.62 27.77 14.40
N THR A 504 0.53 27.13 14.21
CA THR A 504 1.01 26.07 15.14
C THR A 504 1.46 26.65 16.49
N HIS A 505 1.93 27.90 16.50
CA HIS A 505 2.50 28.54 17.69
C HIS A 505 1.54 29.50 18.40
N ALA A 506 0.56 30.08 17.71
CA ALA A 506 -0.38 31.02 18.28
C ALA A 506 -1.24 30.38 19.39
N SER A 507 -1.35 31.05 20.53
CA SER A 507 -2.12 30.59 21.70
C SER A 507 -3.49 31.25 21.83
N GLU A 508 -3.82 32.17 20.94
CA GLU A 508 -5.07 32.93 20.94
C GLU A 508 -6.26 32.03 20.56
N ASP A 509 -7.45 32.34 21.08
CA ASP A 509 -8.66 31.53 20.90
C ASP A 509 -9.04 31.37 19.42
N TRP A 510 -8.89 32.44 18.62
CA TRP A 510 -9.15 32.40 17.18
C TRP A 510 -8.22 31.41 16.46
N ALA A 511 -6.95 31.32 16.87
CA ALA A 511 -5.99 30.40 16.26
C ALA A 511 -6.32 28.94 16.62
N PHE A 512 -6.84 28.69 17.83
CA PHE A 512 -7.35 27.37 18.20
C PHE A 512 -8.54 26.96 17.34
N GLN A 513 -9.52 27.86 17.17
CA GLN A 513 -10.68 27.62 16.33
C GLN A 513 -10.29 27.41 14.86
N ALA A 514 -9.39 28.25 14.32
CA ALA A 514 -8.91 28.14 12.96
C ALA A 514 -8.20 26.79 12.71
N ARG A 515 -7.32 26.36 13.63
CA ARG A 515 -6.71 25.02 13.55
C ARG A 515 -7.76 23.93 13.55
N ALA A 516 -8.70 23.95 14.49
CA ALA A 516 -9.73 22.92 14.59
C ALA A 516 -10.56 22.82 13.30
N GLN A 517 -10.93 23.96 12.71
CA GLN A 517 -11.67 24.01 11.46
C GLN A 517 -10.82 23.50 10.28
N LEU A 518 -9.58 23.97 10.11
CA LEU A 518 -8.66 23.52 9.05
C LEU A 518 -8.37 22.02 9.13
N LEU A 519 -8.16 21.51 10.34
CA LEU A 519 -7.93 20.09 10.60
C LEU A 519 -9.19 19.25 10.35
N GLY A 520 -10.38 19.82 10.60
CA GLY A 520 -11.67 19.22 10.28
C GLY A 520 -11.93 19.07 8.77
N LEU A 521 -11.19 19.80 7.92
CA LEU A 521 -11.24 19.62 6.47
C LEU A 521 -10.50 18.36 6.00
N LEU A 522 -9.68 17.76 6.86
CA LEU A 522 -8.84 16.61 6.50
C LEU A 522 -9.59 15.28 6.73
N PRO A 523 -9.47 14.30 5.82
CA PRO A 523 -10.21 13.03 5.89
C PRO A 523 -9.70 12.06 6.97
N LYS A 524 -8.52 12.31 7.54
CA LYS A 524 -7.92 11.49 8.61
C LYS A 524 -7.95 12.26 9.91
N LYS A 525 -8.14 11.57 11.05
CA LYS A 525 -8.03 12.17 12.40
C LYS A 525 -6.63 12.78 12.57
N PRO A 526 -6.48 14.11 12.49
CA PRO A 526 -5.16 14.72 12.37
C PRO A 526 -4.53 14.90 13.75
N ARG A 527 -3.19 15.02 13.78
CA ARG A 527 -2.40 15.20 15.01
C ARG A 527 -2.09 16.66 15.34
N GLY A 528 -2.49 17.59 14.46
CA GLY A 528 -2.28 19.03 14.60
C GLY A 528 -0.85 19.47 14.27
N HIS A 529 -0.17 18.77 13.38
CA HIS A 529 1.15 19.17 12.91
C HIS A 529 1.07 20.31 11.89
N ALA A 530 2.12 21.13 11.81
CA ALA A 530 2.19 22.24 10.86
C ALA A 530 2.01 21.79 9.39
N SER A 531 2.42 20.57 9.04
CA SER A 531 2.17 19.98 7.73
C SER A 531 0.69 19.70 7.45
N GLU A 532 -0.07 19.26 8.46
CA GLU A 532 -1.50 19.02 8.33
C GLU A 532 -2.27 20.34 8.27
N ILE A 533 -1.83 21.36 9.03
CA ILE A 533 -2.38 22.72 8.92
C ILE A 533 -2.13 23.30 7.53
N LEU A 534 -0.92 23.12 6.98
CA LEU A 534 -0.58 23.50 5.61
C LEU A 534 -1.50 22.81 4.59
N ASP A 535 -1.70 21.50 4.73
CA ASP A 535 -2.62 20.76 3.87
C ASP A 535 -4.04 21.36 3.96
N GLY A 536 -4.55 21.64 5.17
CA GLY A 536 -5.84 22.29 5.39
C GLY A 536 -5.97 23.68 4.79
N LEU A 537 -4.91 24.49 4.83
CA LEU A 537 -4.87 25.82 4.19
C LEU A 537 -4.93 25.72 2.66
N LEU A 538 -4.24 24.74 2.08
CA LEU A 538 -4.29 24.44 0.64
C LEU A 538 -5.69 23.97 0.23
N TYR A 539 -6.34 23.14 1.06
CA TYR A 539 -7.74 22.76 0.88
C TYR A 539 -8.66 23.98 0.88
N LEU A 540 -8.54 24.85 1.88
CA LEU A 540 -9.33 26.07 1.99
C LEU A 540 -9.13 26.98 0.77
N SER A 541 -7.88 27.22 0.34
CA SER A 541 -7.60 28.08 -0.81
C SER A 541 -8.25 27.55 -2.08
N ALA A 542 -8.15 26.25 -2.31
CA ALA A 542 -8.61 25.68 -3.56
C ALA A 542 -10.15 25.59 -3.60
N VAL A 543 -10.82 25.32 -2.48
CA VAL A 543 -12.29 25.43 -2.36
C VAL A 543 -12.78 26.85 -2.61
N THR A 544 -12.10 27.87 -2.04
CA THR A 544 -12.50 29.28 -2.21
C THR A 544 -12.23 29.84 -3.61
N SER A 545 -11.31 29.23 -4.39
CA SER A 545 -11.07 29.59 -5.79
C SER A 545 -12.07 28.97 -6.77
N SER A 546 -12.75 27.88 -6.37
CA SER A 546 -13.75 27.15 -7.16
C SER A 546 -15.21 27.55 -6.89
N LEU A 547 -15.44 28.47 -5.96
CA LEU A 547 -16.76 28.97 -5.49
C LEU A 547 -16.95 30.44 -5.86
#